data_AF-A3X269-F1
#
_entry.id   AF-A3X269-F1
#
_cell.length_a   1.000
_cell.length_b   1.000
_cell.length_c   1.000
_cell.angle_alpha   90.00
_cell.angle_beta   90.00
_cell.angle_gamma   90.00
#
_symmetry.space_group_name_H-M   'P 1'
#
loop_
_entity.id
_entity.type
_entity.pdbx_description
1 polymer ?
#
loop_
_entity_poly.entity_id
_entity_poly.type
_entity_poly.pdbx_seq_one_letter_code
_entity_poly.pdbx_strand_id
1 'polypeptide(L)'
;MTNDRIRVEAHMALTPMRGRLYQEHRPDLILRYDLENAVTADSPALTEKIIRLLDEAKGGMAGHGVSLTLGNLILEAGVMGYVRKAVNGSGGRGRFIPVVNRQGDPAWPDKYVKTDADAAAVNADIADPGKRKISLEGKRRELNAGGRRVYEVEMLLDPVAAGSPFFDRATIERLIAQCAQPSGEKAGLHLWQEYNPSHRYAIGADTGKGNGNDHSASVLIDFSTMLARESGSYANNLIPADSQRSSRNAGLFSSSPREE
;
A
#
# COMPACT_ATOMS: atom_id res chain seq x y z
N MET A 1 29.04 23.56 10.25
CA MET A 1 29.92 23.08 9.16
C MET A 1 30.82 22.03 9.76
N THR A 2 30.95 20.86 9.12
CA THR A 2 31.98 19.90 9.53
C THR A 2 33.36 20.43 9.11
N ASN A 3 34.43 19.89 9.70
CA ASN A 3 35.80 20.27 9.37
C ASN A 3 36.13 20.06 7.88
N ASP A 4 35.37 19.21 7.18
CA ASP A 4 35.59 18.81 5.80
C ASP A 4 34.74 19.58 4.78
N ARG A 5 34.21 20.75 5.15
CA ARG A 5 33.33 21.60 4.31
C ARG A 5 31.99 20.95 3.91
N ILE A 6 31.63 19.82 4.52
CA ILE A 6 30.32 19.19 4.33
C ILE A 6 29.31 19.86 5.27
N ARG A 7 28.18 20.31 4.71
CA ARG A 7 27.03 20.80 5.47
C ARG A 7 26.00 19.68 5.58
N VAL A 8 25.64 19.36 6.81
CA VAL A 8 24.57 18.41 7.12
C VAL A 8 23.45 19.18 7.80
N GLU A 9 22.22 18.94 7.38
CA GLU A 9 21.03 19.47 8.04
C GLU A 9 20.08 18.32 8.38
N ALA A 10 19.51 18.38 9.58
CA ALA A 10 18.48 17.45 10.03
C ALA A 10 17.12 18.16 10.04
N HIS A 11 16.11 17.49 9.49
CA HIS A 11 14.75 17.99 9.39
C HIS A 11 13.75 16.89 9.75
N MET A 12 12.55 17.31 10.14
CA MET A 12 11.42 16.39 10.27
C MET A 12 10.97 15.92 8.88
N ALA A 13 10.41 14.71 8.80
CA ALA A 13 9.96 14.11 7.54
C ALA A 13 8.95 14.98 6.76
N LEU A 14 8.18 15.80 7.47
CA LEU A 14 7.16 16.68 6.88
C LEU A 14 7.66 18.05 6.46
N THR A 15 8.96 18.32 6.59
CA THR A 15 9.53 19.61 6.21
C THR A 15 9.81 19.66 4.70
N PRO A 16 9.33 20.69 3.98
CA PRO A 16 9.65 20.85 2.56
C PRO A 16 11.15 20.97 2.29
N MET A 17 11.64 20.26 1.27
CA MET A 17 13.04 20.27 0.85
C MET A 17 13.29 20.98 -0.48
N ARG A 18 12.25 21.19 -1.29
CA ARG A 18 12.39 21.86 -2.59
C ARG A 18 12.82 23.32 -2.41
N GLY A 19 13.77 23.77 -3.22
CA GLY A 19 14.28 25.15 -3.18
C GLY A 19 15.32 25.40 -2.08
N ARG A 20 15.70 24.39 -1.30
CA ARG A 20 16.82 24.51 -0.37
C ARG A 20 18.12 24.61 -1.13
N LEU A 21 18.79 25.73 -0.94
CA LEU A 21 20.11 26.00 -1.49
C LEU A 21 21.03 26.33 -0.31
N TYR A 22 22.26 25.84 -0.40
CA TYR A 22 23.35 26.40 0.37
C TYR A 22 24.29 27.10 -0.60
N GLN A 23 24.35 28.43 -0.50
CA GLN A 23 24.92 29.28 -1.54
C GLN A 23 24.21 29.00 -2.87
N GLU A 24 24.93 28.52 -3.88
CA GLU A 24 24.40 28.18 -5.21
C GLU A 24 24.19 26.67 -5.39
N HIS A 25 24.51 25.87 -4.37
CA HIS A 25 24.50 24.41 -4.46
C HIS A 25 23.20 23.81 -3.92
N ARG A 26 22.63 22.91 -4.73
CA ARG A 26 21.53 22.02 -4.35
C ARG A 26 22.07 20.84 -3.55
N PRO A 27 21.22 20.12 -2.79
CA PRO A 27 21.65 18.94 -2.06
C PRO A 27 22.17 17.83 -2.98
N ASP A 28 23.36 17.31 -2.67
CA ASP A 28 23.97 16.16 -3.34
C ASP A 28 23.54 14.81 -2.73
N LEU A 29 23.11 14.82 -1.47
CA LEU A 29 22.62 13.63 -0.77
C LEU A 29 21.36 13.97 0.05
N ILE A 30 20.33 13.15 -0.10
CA ILE A 30 19.17 13.14 0.81
C ILE A 30 19.07 11.75 1.42
N LEU A 31 19.31 11.68 2.73
CA LEU A 31 19.03 10.50 3.56
C LEU A 31 17.67 10.68 4.24
N ARG A 32 16.80 9.69 4.08
CA ARG A 32 15.50 9.65 4.75
C ARG A 32 15.43 8.40 5.59
N TYR A 33 15.01 8.55 6.83
CA TYR A 33 15.00 7.48 7.82
C TYR A 33 13.61 7.36 8.42
N ASP A 34 13.16 6.12 8.56
CA ASP A 34 11.98 5.74 9.35
C ASP A 34 10.71 6.52 8.96
N LEU A 35 10.47 6.62 7.65
CA LEU A 35 9.31 7.33 7.10
C LEU A 35 7.99 6.59 7.25
N GLU A 36 8.05 5.30 7.56
CA GLU A 36 6.87 4.45 7.73
C GLU A 36 6.91 3.78 9.10
N ASN A 37 5.94 4.14 9.93
CA ASN A 37 5.65 3.61 11.25
C ASN A 37 4.13 3.41 11.42
N ALA A 38 3.69 2.94 12.58
CA ALA A 38 2.27 2.72 12.86
C ALA A 38 1.38 3.96 12.59
N VAL A 39 1.83 5.16 12.97
CA VAL A 39 1.05 6.40 12.77
C VAL A 39 0.87 6.74 11.30
N THR A 40 1.93 6.59 10.50
CA THR A 40 1.84 6.83 9.05
C THR A 40 1.05 5.73 8.36
N ALA A 41 1.17 4.48 8.81
CA ALA A 41 0.45 3.34 8.26
C ALA A 41 -1.07 3.46 8.49
N ASP A 42 -1.47 3.96 9.66
CA ASP A 42 -2.88 4.15 10.03
C ASP A 42 -3.50 5.43 9.43
N SER A 43 -2.70 6.33 8.85
CA SER A 43 -3.16 7.61 8.31
C SER A 43 -2.86 7.76 6.82
N PRO A 44 -3.84 7.49 5.94
CA PRO A 44 -3.70 7.69 4.50
C PRO A 44 -3.31 9.12 4.12
N ALA A 45 -3.90 10.11 4.81
CA ALA A 45 -3.60 11.53 4.57
C ALA A 45 -2.14 11.89 4.92
N LEU A 46 -1.60 11.33 6.00
CA LEU A 46 -0.20 11.55 6.37
C LEU A 46 0.73 10.85 5.37
N THR A 47 0.41 9.61 4.98
CA THR A 47 1.14 8.87 3.95
C THR A 47 1.19 9.64 2.63
N GLU A 48 0.07 10.15 2.14
CA GLU A 48 0.01 10.94 0.90
C GLU A 48 0.85 12.22 1.00
N LYS A 49 0.78 12.92 2.14
CA LYS A 49 1.60 14.12 2.38
C LYS A 49 3.09 13.81 2.34
N ILE A 50 3.53 12.71 2.94
CA ILE A 50 4.93 12.28 2.89
C ILE A 50 5.33 11.95 1.45
N ILE A 51 4.52 11.16 0.73
CA ILE A 51 4.77 10.80 -0.68
C ILE A 51 4.97 12.06 -1.54
N ARG A 52 4.08 13.05 -1.42
CA ARG A 52 4.20 14.31 -2.14
C ARG A 52 5.52 15.03 -1.84
N LEU A 53 5.93 15.07 -0.57
CA LEU A 53 7.20 15.67 -0.18
C LEU A 53 8.41 14.89 -0.71
N LEU A 54 8.32 13.56 -0.85
CA LEU A 54 9.38 12.76 -1.47
C LEU A 54 9.60 13.14 -2.93
N ASP A 55 8.52 13.38 -3.68
CA ASP A 55 8.59 13.77 -5.09
C ASP A 55 9.09 15.20 -5.25
N GLU A 56 8.62 16.12 -4.40
CA GLU A 56 9.11 17.49 -4.38
C GLU A 56 10.61 17.56 -4.06
N ALA A 57 11.08 16.72 -3.13
CA ALA A 57 12.49 16.65 -2.75
C ALA A 57 13.37 16.15 -3.90
N LYS A 58 12.92 15.15 -4.69
CA LYS A 58 13.67 14.68 -5.87
C LYS A 58 13.90 15.80 -6.89
N GLY A 59 12.90 16.63 -7.16
CA GLY A 59 13.04 17.79 -8.06
C GLY A 59 13.91 18.93 -7.48
N GLY A 60 14.19 18.91 -6.18
CA GLY A 60 15.04 19.89 -5.49
C GLY A 60 16.53 19.56 -5.49
N MET A 61 16.93 18.34 -5.83
CA MET A 61 18.31 17.86 -5.75
C MET A 61 19.19 18.34 -6.92
N ALA A 62 20.51 18.21 -6.75
CA ALA A 62 21.46 18.34 -7.84
C ALA A 62 21.26 17.21 -8.88
N GLY A 63 21.62 17.44 -10.15
CA GLY A 63 21.43 16.46 -11.22
C GLY A 63 22.20 15.14 -11.04
N HIS A 64 23.25 15.15 -10.21
CA HIS A 64 24.05 13.99 -9.82
C HIS A 64 23.78 13.52 -8.38
N GLY A 65 22.75 14.09 -7.73
CA GLY A 65 22.46 13.82 -6.34
C GLY A 65 21.94 12.40 -6.09
N VAL A 66 22.24 11.87 -4.91
CA VAL A 66 21.83 10.53 -4.47
C VAL A 66 20.73 10.62 -3.41
N SER A 67 19.68 9.81 -3.57
CA SER A 67 18.62 9.69 -2.57
C SER A 67 18.64 8.29 -1.95
N LEU A 68 18.77 8.23 -0.63
CA LEU A 68 18.73 7.01 0.15
C LEU A 68 17.54 7.07 1.12
N THR A 69 16.63 6.11 1.00
CA THR A 69 15.49 5.97 1.92
C THR A 69 15.62 4.66 2.68
N LEU A 70 15.55 4.73 4.00
CA LEU A 70 15.57 3.62 4.93
C LEU A 70 14.25 3.61 5.70
N GLY A 71 13.66 2.44 5.87
CA GLY A 71 12.41 2.28 6.62
C GLY A 71 11.87 0.87 6.57
N ASN A 72 10.89 0.61 7.44
CA ASN A 72 10.17 -0.66 7.48
C ASN A 72 9.07 -0.67 6.42
N LEU A 73 8.91 -1.78 5.70
CA LEU A 73 7.79 -1.98 4.80
C LEU A 73 6.61 -2.55 5.60
N ILE A 74 5.76 -1.68 6.14
CA ILE A 74 4.63 -2.06 6.99
C ILE A 74 3.40 -2.36 6.13
N LEU A 75 3.08 -1.49 5.17
CA LEU A 75 1.95 -1.62 4.24
C LEU A 75 2.40 -1.53 2.79
N GLU A 76 1.81 -2.35 1.91
CA GLU A 76 2.07 -2.30 0.46
C GLU A 76 1.62 -0.97 -0.18
N ALA A 77 0.57 -0.37 0.36
CA ALA A 77 0.06 0.95 -0.03
C ALA A 77 0.70 2.11 0.75
N GLY A 78 1.62 1.82 1.68
CA GLY A 78 2.31 2.80 2.51
C GLY A 78 3.43 3.56 1.78
N VAL A 79 4.15 4.39 2.52
CA VAL A 79 5.24 5.24 2.01
C VAL A 79 6.36 4.40 1.39
N MET A 80 6.81 3.34 2.06
CA MET A 80 7.87 2.44 1.58
C MET A 80 7.38 1.58 0.42
N GLY A 81 6.09 1.25 0.36
CA GLY A 81 5.46 0.64 -0.81
C GLY A 81 5.55 1.54 -2.05
N TYR A 82 5.27 2.84 -1.89
CA TYR A 82 5.49 3.85 -2.93
C TYR A 82 6.97 3.95 -3.35
N VAL A 83 7.88 4.08 -2.39
CA VAL A 83 9.33 4.16 -2.64
C VAL A 83 9.82 2.94 -3.43
N ARG A 84 9.37 1.74 -3.07
CA ARG A 84 9.70 0.50 -3.79
C ARG A 84 9.29 0.55 -5.26
N LYS A 85 8.05 0.97 -5.55
CA LYS A 85 7.55 1.11 -6.93
C LYS A 85 8.39 2.14 -7.71
N ALA A 86 8.65 3.29 -7.10
CA ALA A 86 9.43 4.36 -7.72
C ALA A 86 10.87 3.93 -8.05
N VAL A 87 11.51 3.17 -7.17
CA VAL A 87 12.89 2.65 -7.36
C VAL A 87 12.94 1.64 -8.51
N ASN A 88 11.96 0.72 -8.58
CA ASN A 88 11.89 -0.29 -9.64
C ASN A 88 11.71 0.34 -11.04
N GLY A 89 11.00 1.46 -11.14
CA GLY A 89 10.75 2.14 -12.42
C GLY A 89 11.88 3.06 -12.91
N SER A 90 12.83 3.45 -12.04
CA SER A 90 13.81 4.52 -12.34
C SER A 90 15.27 4.04 -12.41
N GLY A 91 15.52 2.73 -12.38
CA GLY A 91 16.89 2.17 -12.36
C GLY A 91 17.58 2.27 -11.01
N GLY A 92 16.86 2.61 -9.94
CA GLY A 92 17.37 2.57 -8.58
C GLY A 92 17.52 1.13 -8.06
N ARG A 93 18.09 0.98 -6.85
CA ARG A 93 18.26 -0.33 -6.21
C ARG A 93 17.49 -0.39 -4.90
N GLY A 94 16.53 -1.31 -4.81
CA GLY A 94 15.85 -1.66 -3.56
C GLY A 94 16.53 -2.87 -2.91
N ARG A 95 16.72 -2.83 -1.58
CA ARG A 95 17.18 -3.99 -0.79
C ARG A 95 16.17 -4.30 0.30
N PHE A 96 15.73 -5.56 0.35
CA PHE A 96 14.86 -6.08 1.39
C PHE A 96 15.69 -6.96 2.30
N ILE A 97 15.86 -6.54 3.55
CA ILE A 97 16.70 -7.22 4.53
C ILE A 97 15.83 -7.53 5.75
N PRO A 98 15.08 -8.63 5.72
CA PRO A 98 14.39 -9.12 6.92
C PRO A 98 15.40 -9.53 7.99
N VAL A 99 14.98 -9.54 9.27
CA VAL A 99 15.85 -9.95 10.39
C VAL A 99 16.30 -11.40 10.29
N VAL A 100 15.56 -12.22 9.55
CA VAL A 100 15.91 -13.61 9.23
C VAL A 100 16.05 -13.73 7.72
N ASN A 101 17.20 -14.22 7.25
CA ASN A 101 17.46 -14.44 5.83
C ASN A 101 16.68 -15.67 5.30
N ARG A 102 16.82 -15.96 4.00
CA ARG A 102 16.11 -17.09 3.36
C ARG A 102 16.53 -18.46 3.88
N GLN A 103 17.70 -18.57 4.49
CA GLN A 103 18.24 -19.78 5.09
C GLN A 103 17.76 -19.97 6.54
N GLY A 104 17.01 -19.00 7.08
CA GLY A 104 16.54 -19.04 8.45
C GLY A 104 17.55 -18.49 9.46
N ASP A 105 18.64 -17.85 9.03
CA ASP A 105 19.67 -17.28 9.90
C ASP A 105 19.47 -15.77 10.14
N PRO A 106 19.89 -15.24 11.31
CA PRO A 106 19.80 -13.81 11.57
C PRO A 106 20.61 -13.00 10.56
N ALA A 107 20.01 -11.97 9.96
CA ALA A 107 20.69 -11.06 9.06
C ALA A 107 21.74 -10.18 9.76
N TRP A 108 21.57 -9.97 11.07
CA TRP A 108 22.54 -9.29 11.94
C TRP A 108 22.98 -10.21 13.08
N PRO A 109 23.87 -11.18 12.81
CA PRO A 109 24.27 -12.20 13.79
C PRO A 109 25.03 -11.62 14.98
N ASP A 110 25.59 -10.41 14.86
CA ASP A 110 26.22 -9.69 15.98
C ASP A 110 25.20 -9.18 16.99
N LYS A 111 23.97 -8.93 16.55
CA LYS A 111 22.89 -8.39 17.39
C LYS A 111 21.87 -9.45 17.81
N TYR A 112 21.58 -10.42 16.95
CA TYR A 112 20.48 -11.36 17.13
C TYR A 112 20.94 -12.82 17.13
N VAL A 113 20.24 -13.63 17.91
CA VAL A 113 20.32 -15.10 17.91
C VAL A 113 18.90 -15.67 17.80
N LYS A 114 18.78 -16.95 17.40
CA LYS A 114 17.46 -17.51 17.08
C LYS A 114 16.63 -17.76 18.35
N THR A 115 17.22 -18.41 19.35
CA THR A 115 16.50 -18.90 20.52
C THR A 115 16.92 -18.19 21.81
N ASP A 116 16.09 -18.32 22.85
CA ASP A 116 16.45 -17.81 24.18
C ASP A 116 17.63 -18.56 24.80
N ALA A 117 17.76 -19.86 24.53
CA ALA A 117 18.86 -20.68 24.99
C ALA A 117 20.19 -20.19 24.39
N ASP A 118 20.21 -19.88 23.08
CA ASP A 118 21.39 -19.30 22.42
C ASP A 118 21.74 -17.94 23.02
N ALA A 119 20.73 -17.11 23.32
CA ALA A 119 20.96 -15.80 23.93
C ALA A 119 21.54 -15.95 25.33
N ALA A 120 21.02 -16.86 26.15
CA ALA A 120 21.53 -17.13 27.48
C ALA A 120 22.99 -17.63 27.42
N ALA A 121 23.30 -18.54 26.51
CA ALA A 121 24.64 -19.10 26.34
C ALA A 121 25.65 -18.03 25.87
N VAL A 122 25.33 -17.27 24.81
CA VAL A 122 26.24 -16.26 24.25
C VAL A 122 26.42 -15.07 25.20
N ASN A 123 25.40 -14.75 26.00
CA ASN A 123 25.45 -13.60 26.90
C ASN A 123 25.97 -13.94 28.30
N ALA A 124 26.31 -15.20 28.60
CA ALA A 124 26.70 -15.66 29.94
C ALA A 124 27.85 -14.83 30.53
N ASP A 125 28.86 -14.52 29.71
CA ASP A 125 30.05 -13.78 30.12
C ASP A 125 29.98 -12.28 29.75
N ILE A 126 28.84 -11.81 29.22
CA ILE A 126 28.66 -10.42 28.81
C ILE A 126 28.03 -9.63 29.95
N ALA A 127 28.89 -8.94 30.72
CA ALA A 127 28.48 -8.09 31.82
C ALA A 127 27.67 -6.86 31.36
N ASP A 128 28.05 -6.26 30.23
CA ASP A 128 27.41 -5.06 29.67
C ASP A 128 26.10 -5.42 28.93
N PRO A 129 24.92 -5.03 29.45
CA PRO A 129 23.65 -5.34 28.81
C PRO A 129 23.51 -4.78 27.39
N GLY A 130 24.19 -3.67 27.06
CA GLY A 130 24.15 -3.05 25.73
C GLY A 130 24.86 -3.86 24.65
N LYS A 131 25.72 -4.81 25.05
CA LYS A 131 26.47 -5.71 24.16
C LYS A 131 25.85 -7.10 24.05
N ARG A 132 24.78 -7.37 24.79
CA ARG A 132 24.11 -8.67 24.77
C ARG A 132 23.36 -8.86 23.46
N LYS A 133 23.41 -10.08 22.93
CA LYS A 133 22.60 -10.49 21.79
C LYS A 133 21.15 -10.69 22.20
N ILE A 134 20.24 -10.39 21.29
CA ILE A 134 18.79 -10.45 21.50
C ILE A 134 18.25 -11.73 20.87
N SER A 135 17.47 -12.48 21.64
CA SER A 135 16.72 -13.64 21.13
C SER A 135 15.58 -13.18 20.21
N LEU A 136 15.56 -13.69 18.97
CA LEU A 136 14.45 -13.47 18.04
C LEU A 136 13.17 -14.16 18.50
N GLU A 137 13.27 -15.32 19.15
CA GLU A 137 12.15 -16.01 19.78
C GLU A 137 11.50 -15.15 20.88
N GLY A 138 12.33 -14.62 21.78
CA GLY A 138 11.89 -13.71 22.84
C GLY A 138 11.28 -12.44 22.27
N LYS A 139 11.91 -11.85 21.24
CA LYS A 139 11.41 -10.64 20.58
C LYS A 139 10.07 -10.89 19.88
N ARG A 140 9.89 -12.06 19.27
CA ARG A 140 8.61 -12.44 18.65
C ARG A 140 7.50 -12.54 19.70
N ARG A 141 7.77 -13.16 20.84
CA ARG A 141 6.78 -13.24 21.94
C ARG A 141 6.44 -11.86 22.50
N GLU A 142 7.44 -10.99 22.67
CA GLU A 142 7.25 -9.62 23.15
C GLU A 142 6.39 -8.79 22.19
N LEU A 143 6.77 -8.73 20.91
CA LEU A 143 6.08 -7.91 19.91
C LEU A 143 4.66 -8.42 19.61
N ASN A 144 4.45 -9.74 19.67
CA ASN A 144 3.14 -10.34 19.39
C ASN A 144 2.29 -10.53 20.66
N ALA A 145 2.74 -10.08 21.84
CA ALA A 145 2.02 -10.25 23.11
C ALA A 145 0.60 -9.65 23.07
N GLY A 146 0.39 -8.60 22.28
CA GLY A 146 -0.92 -7.95 22.08
C GLY A 146 -1.82 -8.64 21.05
N GLY A 147 -1.54 -9.88 20.64
CA GLY A 147 -2.33 -10.65 19.67
C GLY A 147 -2.19 -10.21 18.21
N ARG A 148 -1.44 -9.14 17.94
CA ARG A 148 -1.09 -8.66 16.58
C ARG A 148 0.22 -9.28 16.11
N ARG A 149 0.37 -9.46 14.80
CA ARG A 149 1.59 -10.03 14.16
C ARG A 149 2.68 -8.98 13.92
N VAL A 150 3.00 -8.19 14.95
CA VAL A 150 3.94 -7.04 14.85
C VAL A 150 5.34 -7.49 14.47
N TYR A 151 5.80 -8.63 15.00
CA TYR A 151 7.10 -9.20 14.66
C TYR A 151 7.23 -9.47 13.15
N GLU A 152 6.21 -10.07 12.55
CA GLU A 152 6.21 -10.39 11.13
C GLU A 152 6.23 -9.11 10.27
N VAL A 153 5.47 -8.10 10.66
CA VAL A 153 5.41 -6.81 9.96
C VAL A 153 6.74 -6.05 10.07
N GLU A 154 7.22 -5.81 11.29
CA GLU A 154 8.36 -4.92 11.51
C GLU A 154 9.71 -5.59 11.31
N MET A 155 9.84 -6.87 11.69
CA MET A 155 11.12 -7.57 11.69
C MET A 155 11.32 -8.45 10.46
N LEU A 156 10.26 -9.06 9.92
CA LEU A 156 10.32 -9.88 8.72
C LEU A 156 9.93 -9.11 7.44
N LEU A 157 9.48 -7.86 7.56
CA LEU A 157 9.04 -7.04 6.43
C LEU A 157 7.90 -7.71 5.65
N ASP A 158 6.97 -8.35 6.36
CA ASP A 158 5.79 -9.01 5.81
C ASP A 158 4.55 -8.11 5.94
N PRO A 159 4.22 -7.28 4.93
CA PRO A 159 3.06 -6.40 4.99
C PRO A 159 1.73 -7.17 4.98
N VAL A 160 1.72 -8.46 4.60
CA VAL A 160 0.51 -9.29 4.68
C VAL A 160 0.12 -9.53 6.14
N ALA A 161 1.12 -9.65 7.03
CA ALA A 161 0.88 -9.82 8.46
C ALA A 161 0.26 -8.59 9.13
N ALA A 162 0.35 -7.41 8.51
CA ALA A 162 -0.29 -6.19 9.00
C ALA A 162 -1.82 -6.23 8.85
N GLY A 163 -2.33 -7.11 7.98
CA GLY A 163 -3.72 -7.13 7.55
C GLY A 163 -4.02 -5.99 6.57
N SER A 164 -5.26 -5.94 6.08
CA SER A 164 -5.78 -4.74 5.40
C SER A 164 -6.64 -3.96 6.40
N PRO A 165 -6.56 -2.61 6.42
CA PRO A 165 -7.37 -1.80 7.32
C PRO A 165 -8.87 -1.91 7.04
N PHE A 166 -9.26 -2.40 5.86
CA PHE A 166 -10.66 -2.46 5.43
C PHE A 166 -11.22 -3.88 5.35
N PHE A 167 -10.41 -4.86 4.98
CA PHE A 167 -10.89 -6.21 4.69
C PHE A 167 -9.92 -7.29 5.15
N ASP A 168 -10.44 -8.41 5.63
CA ASP A 168 -9.63 -9.58 5.93
C ASP A 168 -9.19 -10.26 4.63
N ARG A 169 -7.88 -10.28 4.37
CA ARG A 169 -7.32 -10.80 3.11
C ARG A 169 -7.58 -12.29 2.93
N ALA A 170 -7.47 -13.08 3.99
CA ALA A 170 -7.76 -14.52 3.92
C ALA A 170 -9.22 -14.78 3.54
N THR A 171 -10.14 -13.98 4.07
CA THR A 171 -11.54 -14.00 3.67
C THR A 171 -11.74 -13.60 2.22
N ILE A 172 -11.09 -12.53 1.74
CA ILE A 172 -11.15 -12.14 0.32
C ILE A 172 -10.66 -13.27 -0.58
N GLU A 173 -9.48 -13.82 -0.32
CA GLU A 173 -8.89 -14.88 -1.14
C GLU A 173 -9.78 -16.13 -1.18
N ARG A 174 -10.38 -16.49 -0.03
CA ARG A 174 -11.40 -17.55 0.04
C ARG A 174 -12.64 -17.21 -0.78
N LEU A 175 -13.15 -15.98 -0.69
CA LEU A 175 -14.35 -15.55 -1.43
C LEU A 175 -14.10 -15.51 -2.94
N ILE A 176 -12.93 -15.08 -3.40
CA ILE A 176 -12.53 -15.12 -4.80
C ILE A 176 -12.49 -16.56 -5.29
N ALA A 177 -11.88 -17.48 -4.54
CA ALA A 177 -11.81 -18.89 -4.90
C ALA A 177 -13.19 -19.59 -4.96
N GLN A 178 -14.17 -19.07 -4.20
CA GLN A 178 -15.55 -19.57 -4.17
C GLN A 178 -16.50 -18.80 -5.12
N CYS A 179 -16.02 -17.75 -5.76
CA CYS A 179 -16.83 -16.89 -6.61
C CYS A 179 -17.25 -17.66 -7.87
N ALA A 180 -18.56 -17.76 -8.10
CA ALA A 180 -19.10 -18.30 -9.35
C ALA A 180 -18.72 -17.38 -10.51
N GLN A 181 -18.56 -17.93 -11.71
CA GLN A 181 -18.37 -17.12 -12.91
C GLN A 181 -19.67 -16.37 -13.28
N PRO A 182 -19.57 -15.21 -13.96
CA PRO A 182 -20.76 -14.47 -14.36
C PRO A 182 -21.62 -15.31 -15.31
N SER A 183 -22.94 -15.21 -15.17
CA SER A 183 -23.91 -15.91 -16.01
C SER A 183 -23.98 -15.33 -17.43
N GLY A 184 -23.51 -14.09 -17.62
CA GLY A 184 -23.35 -13.49 -18.93
C GLY A 184 -22.69 -12.13 -18.87
N GLU A 185 -22.47 -11.53 -20.04
CA GLU A 185 -21.92 -10.19 -20.18
C GLU A 185 -22.77 -9.40 -21.19
N LYS A 186 -23.09 -8.15 -20.89
CA LYS A 186 -23.75 -7.22 -21.80
C LYS A 186 -23.04 -5.88 -21.80
N ALA A 187 -22.42 -5.53 -22.92
CA ALA A 187 -21.69 -4.26 -23.08
C ALA A 187 -20.66 -3.99 -21.95
N GLY A 188 -19.91 -5.02 -21.54
CA GLY A 188 -18.93 -4.93 -20.46
C GLY A 188 -19.51 -5.04 -19.04
N LEU A 189 -20.84 -5.08 -18.89
CA LEU A 189 -21.48 -5.39 -17.61
C LEU A 189 -21.57 -6.91 -17.45
N HIS A 190 -20.82 -7.46 -16.50
CA HIS A 190 -20.99 -8.83 -16.06
C HIS A 190 -22.29 -8.96 -15.28
N LEU A 191 -23.07 -9.99 -15.59
CA LEU A 191 -24.31 -10.33 -14.91
C LEU A 191 -24.06 -11.59 -14.09
N TRP A 192 -24.42 -11.57 -12.81
CA TRP A 192 -24.27 -12.71 -11.91
C TRP A 192 -25.60 -13.43 -11.66
N GLN A 193 -26.71 -12.77 -11.99
CA GLN A 193 -28.05 -13.35 -11.94
C GLN A 193 -28.95 -12.73 -13.01
N GLU A 194 -30.05 -13.40 -13.32
CA GLU A 194 -31.09 -12.85 -14.20
C GLU A 194 -31.89 -11.76 -13.49
N TYR A 195 -32.30 -10.74 -14.27
CA TYR A 195 -33.14 -9.66 -13.76
C TYR A 195 -34.54 -10.18 -13.42
N ASN A 196 -35.03 -9.83 -12.23
CA ASN A 196 -36.39 -10.12 -11.78
C ASN A 196 -37.16 -8.82 -11.52
N PRO A 197 -38.26 -8.53 -12.24
CA PRO A 197 -39.00 -7.28 -12.07
C PRO A 197 -39.68 -7.11 -10.71
N SER A 198 -39.87 -8.20 -9.96
CA SER A 198 -40.40 -8.14 -8.59
C SER A 198 -39.32 -7.85 -7.54
N HIS A 199 -38.05 -7.76 -7.94
CA HIS A 199 -36.95 -7.51 -7.03
C HIS A 199 -36.60 -6.02 -6.92
N ARG A 200 -35.91 -5.66 -5.83
CA ARG A 200 -35.45 -4.30 -5.54
C ARG A 200 -33.94 -4.25 -5.72
N TYR A 201 -33.51 -3.45 -6.68
CA TYR A 201 -32.10 -3.27 -6.98
C TYR A 201 -31.64 -1.86 -6.63
N ALA A 202 -30.40 -1.73 -6.18
CA ALA A 202 -29.71 -0.45 -6.16
C ALA A 202 -28.37 -0.58 -6.89
N ILE A 203 -27.92 0.52 -7.49
CA ILE A 203 -26.64 0.59 -8.16
C ILE A 203 -25.74 1.59 -7.44
N GLY A 204 -24.54 1.15 -7.10
CA GLY A 204 -23.43 2.02 -6.74
C GLY A 204 -22.56 2.22 -7.97
N ALA A 205 -22.25 3.46 -8.32
CA ALA A 205 -21.36 3.77 -9.44
C ALA A 205 -20.28 4.74 -8.97
N ASP A 206 -19.03 4.40 -9.26
CA ASP A 206 -17.85 5.25 -9.11
C ASP A 206 -17.29 5.51 -10.51
N THR A 207 -17.48 6.74 -10.99
CA THR A 207 -17.13 7.10 -12.36
C THR A 207 -15.69 7.60 -12.42
N GLY A 208 -14.85 6.89 -13.17
CA GLY A 208 -13.49 7.34 -13.47
C GLY A 208 -13.48 8.45 -14.52
N LYS A 209 -12.31 9.08 -14.70
CA LYS A 209 -12.15 10.12 -15.74
C LYS A 209 -11.88 9.53 -17.13
N GLY A 210 -11.59 8.23 -17.22
CA GLY A 210 -11.32 7.53 -18.48
C GLY A 210 -9.99 7.93 -19.12
N ASN A 211 -8.99 8.28 -18.30
CA ASN A 211 -7.62 8.55 -18.73
C ASN A 211 -6.68 7.34 -18.55
N GLY A 212 -7.23 6.16 -18.26
CA GLY A 212 -6.49 4.93 -18.00
C GLY A 212 -5.89 4.80 -16.60
N ASN A 213 -5.94 5.84 -15.74
CA ASN A 213 -5.42 5.77 -14.38
C ASN A 213 -6.42 5.19 -13.37
N ASP A 214 -7.72 5.35 -13.63
CA ASP A 214 -8.84 4.83 -12.85
C ASP A 214 -9.85 4.08 -13.73
N HIS A 215 -10.61 3.17 -13.14
CA HIS A 215 -11.72 2.51 -13.82
C HIS A 215 -13.02 3.20 -13.41
N SER A 216 -13.93 3.39 -14.37
CA SER A 216 -15.34 3.53 -14.05
C SER A 216 -15.85 2.16 -13.58
N ALA A 217 -16.27 2.08 -12.33
CA ALA A 217 -16.73 0.86 -11.69
C ALA A 217 -18.18 1.02 -11.22
N SER A 218 -19.03 0.03 -11.50
CA SER A 218 -20.40 -0.01 -11.01
C SER A 218 -20.74 -1.38 -10.48
N VAL A 219 -21.53 -1.42 -9.41
CA VAL A 219 -22.03 -2.65 -8.79
C VAL A 219 -23.54 -2.52 -8.62
N LEU A 220 -24.28 -3.47 -9.18
CA LEU A 220 -25.71 -3.63 -9.03
C LEU A 220 -25.96 -4.65 -7.91
N ILE A 221 -26.72 -4.27 -6.89
CA ILE A 221 -27.01 -5.10 -5.72
C ILE A 221 -28.52 -5.34 -5.64
N ASP A 222 -28.90 -6.60 -5.45
CA ASP A 222 -30.25 -7.06 -5.16
C ASP A 222 -30.48 -7.09 -3.64
N PHE A 223 -31.46 -6.30 -3.19
CA PHE A 223 -31.88 -6.18 -1.79
C PHE A 223 -33.20 -6.92 -1.49
N SER A 224 -33.67 -7.76 -2.40
CA SER A 224 -34.85 -8.60 -2.17
C SER A 224 -34.56 -9.86 -1.37
N THR A 225 -33.29 -10.27 -1.24
CA THR A 225 -32.88 -11.42 -0.41
C THR A 225 -32.19 -10.98 0.88
N MET A 226 -32.31 -11.79 1.93
CA MET A 226 -31.50 -11.65 3.15
C MET A 226 -30.15 -12.33 2.96
N LEU A 227 -29.11 -11.57 3.31
CA LEU A 227 -27.92 -11.32 2.49
C LEU A 227 -28.26 -10.79 1.10
N ALA A 228 -27.96 -9.50 0.90
CA ALA A 228 -28.01 -8.85 -0.40
C ALA A 228 -26.97 -9.48 -1.33
N ARG A 229 -27.28 -9.52 -2.62
CA ARG A 229 -26.44 -10.20 -3.62
C ARG A 229 -26.03 -9.25 -4.72
N GLU A 230 -24.78 -9.36 -5.15
CA GLU A 230 -24.34 -8.70 -6.39
C GLU A 230 -25.07 -9.33 -7.58
N SER A 231 -25.75 -8.51 -8.37
CA SER A 231 -26.48 -8.93 -9.57
C SER A 231 -25.74 -8.60 -10.85
N GLY A 232 -24.89 -7.59 -10.82
CA GLY A 232 -23.99 -7.27 -11.91
C GLY A 232 -22.85 -6.36 -11.48
N SER A 233 -21.74 -6.45 -12.19
CA SER A 233 -20.62 -5.51 -12.04
C SER A 233 -20.04 -5.08 -13.37
N TYR A 234 -19.56 -3.86 -13.39
CA TYR A 234 -18.92 -3.22 -14.52
C TYR A 234 -17.59 -2.64 -14.05
N ALA A 235 -16.54 -2.82 -14.84
CA ALA A 235 -15.27 -2.13 -14.64
C ALA A 235 -14.62 -1.85 -16.00
N ASN A 236 -14.39 -0.57 -16.32
CA ASN A 236 -13.75 -0.17 -17.58
C ASN A 236 -12.97 1.13 -17.40
N ASN A 237 -11.73 1.17 -17.89
CA ASN A 237 -10.83 2.33 -17.82
C ASN A 237 -10.61 3.03 -19.17
N LEU A 238 -11.25 2.57 -20.25
CA LEU A 238 -11.11 3.07 -21.61
C LEU A 238 -12.29 3.92 -22.07
N ILE A 239 -13.42 3.92 -21.35
CA ILE A 239 -14.59 4.74 -21.68
C ILE A 239 -14.53 6.05 -20.88
N PRO A 240 -14.19 7.18 -21.50
CA PRO A 240 -14.31 8.49 -20.87
C PRO A 240 -15.78 8.82 -20.61
N ALA A 241 -16.03 9.59 -19.55
CA ALA A 241 -17.34 10.19 -19.33
C ALA A 241 -17.67 11.07 -20.55
N ASP A 242 -18.72 10.71 -21.30
CA ASP A 242 -19.15 11.48 -22.45
C ASP A 242 -19.36 12.94 -22.04
N SER A 243 -18.72 13.88 -22.75
CA SER A 243 -18.95 15.33 -22.60
C SER A 243 -20.34 15.76 -23.10
N GLN A 244 -21.33 14.86 -23.14
CA GLN A 244 -22.63 15.08 -23.75
C GLN A 244 -23.68 15.52 -22.72
N ARG A 245 -23.88 16.83 -22.70
CA ARG A 245 -25.14 17.51 -22.40
C ARG A 245 -26.36 16.71 -22.91
N SER A 246 -27.16 16.18 -21.99
CA SER A 246 -28.64 16.14 -22.00
C SER A 246 -29.36 16.11 -23.36
N SER A 247 -29.06 15.16 -24.26
CA SER A 247 -29.79 15.06 -25.54
C SER A 247 -30.09 13.64 -26.04
N ARG A 248 -29.83 12.59 -25.25
CA ARG A 248 -30.07 11.19 -25.66
C ARG A 248 -31.11 10.39 -24.84
N ASN A 249 -32.05 11.07 -24.17
CA ASN A 249 -33.10 10.38 -23.38
C ASN A 249 -34.40 10.07 -24.14
N ALA A 250 -34.51 10.29 -25.45
CA ALA A 250 -35.76 10.04 -26.16
C ALA A 250 -35.94 8.59 -26.67
N GLY A 251 -34.89 7.77 -26.71
CA GLY A 251 -34.92 6.50 -27.46
C GLY A 251 -35.01 5.20 -26.66
N LEU A 252 -34.69 5.20 -25.36
CA LEU A 252 -34.58 3.93 -24.61
C LEU A 252 -35.90 3.38 -24.03
N PHE A 253 -36.97 4.18 -24.04
CA PHE A 253 -38.26 3.80 -23.43
C PHE A 253 -39.50 4.05 -24.30
N SER A 254 -39.37 4.35 -25.59
CA SER A 254 -40.55 4.50 -26.46
C SER A 254 -41.08 3.13 -26.89
N SER A 255 -42.19 2.70 -26.30
CA SER A 255 -42.99 1.58 -26.79
C SER A 255 -43.66 1.94 -28.11
N SER A 256 -43.45 1.16 -29.16
CA SER A 256 -44.18 1.29 -30.43
C SER A 256 -45.67 1.03 -30.22
N PRO A 257 -46.58 1.84 -30.80
CA PRO A 257 -48.00 1.52 -30.82
C PRO A 257 -48.25 0.31 -31.74
N ARG A 258 -49.16 -0.57 -31.34
CA ARG A 258 -49.72 -1.62 -32.21
C ARG A 258 -50.61 -0.93 -33.25
N GLU A 259 -50.37 -1.21 -34.53
CA GLU A 259 -51.32 -0.89 -35.60
C GLU A 259 -52.39 -2.00 -35.67
N GLU A 260 -53.65 -1.56 -35.80
CA GLU A 260 -54.85 -2.36 -36.07
C GLU A 260 -54.86 -2.91 -37.50
#